data_AF-A0A432I7V9-F1
#
_entry.id   AF-A0A432I7V9-F1
#
_cell.length_a   1.000
_cell.length_b   1.000
_cell.length_c   1.000
_cell.angle_alpha   90.00
_cell.angle_beta   90.00
_cell.angle_gamma   90.00
#
_symmetry.space_group_name_H-M   'P 1'
#
loop_
_entity.id
_entity.type
_entity.pdbx_description
1 polymer ?
#
loop_
_entity_poly.entity_id
_entity_poly.type
_entity_poly.pdbx_seq_one_letter_code
_entity_poly.pdbx_strand_id
1 'polypeptide(L)'
;MELDYPKQFLEIKGKPIFIKTLEVIEKVEKVKGIIVVTNEEYILKVEELCKKFGITKIKEVVAGGKERQDSIYNALLKVPKNTIIGVQDGVRPFIEERYIVESYDKLMAEPKLDGIVVGVPVKDTIKVIGENRKIKTTPNRETLFSAQTPQIFRSEILWESYKQAKEDKFIGTDDSSLVERIGG
;
A
#
# COMPACT_ATOMS: atom_id res chain seq x y z
N MET A 1 -24.79 4.20 2.01
CA MET A 1 -24.52 5.48 2.68
C MET A 1 -23.31 6.09 2.01
N GLU A 2 -23.53 7.05 1.12
CA GLU A 2 -22.46 7.95 0.69
C GLU A 2 -22.13 8.82 1.90
N LEU A 3 -20.86 8.83 2.28
CA LEU A 3 -20.37 9.74 3.32
C LEU A 3 -20.12 11.09 2.63
N ASP A 4 -20.64 12.17 3.22
CA ASP A 4 -20.41 13.56 2.78
C ASP A 4 -18.94 14.01 2.92
N TYR A 5 -18.07 13.14 3.45
CA TYR A 5 -16.66 13.40 3.62
C TYR A 5 -15.82 12.13 3.38
N PRO A 6 -14.56 12.27 2.92
CA PRO A 6 -13.71 11.13 2.63
C PRO A 6 -13.45 10.23 3.85
N LYS A 7 -13.51 8.91 3.64
CA LYS A 7 -13.39 7.88 4.69
C LYS A 7 -12.11 7.99 5.51
N GLN A 8 -11.01 8.50 4.94
CA GLN A 8 -9.76 8.69 5.66
C GLN A 8 -9.89 9.67 6.84
N PHE A 9 -10.88 10.57 6.82
CA PHE A 9 -11.13 11.50 7.91
C PHE A 9 -12.14 10.99 8.95
N LEU A 10 -12.67 9.77 8.79
CA LEU A 10 -13.52 9.14 9.80
C LEU A 10 -12.77 9.06 11.12
N GLU A 11 -13.39 9.56 12.19
CA GLU A 11 -12.76 9.55 13.50
C GLU A 11 -13.09 8.27 14.27
N ILE A 12 -12.06 7.67 14.86
CA ILE A 12 -12.21 6.57 15.80
C ILE A 12 -11.58 7.03 17.12
N LYS A 13 -12.36 7.16 18.19
CA LYS A 13 -11.87 7.68 19.49
C LYS A 13 -11.17 9.06 19.35
N GLY A 14 -11.77 9.98 18.59
CA GLY A 14 -11.31 11.37 18.44
C GLY A 14 -10.06 11.57 17.57
N LYS A 15 -9.66 10.55 16.78
CA LYS A 15 -8.56 10.67 15.81
C LYS A 15 -9.01 10.21 14.43
N PRO A 16 -8.65 10.94 13.35
CA PRO A 16 -8.85 10.47 11.98
C PRO A 16 -8.22 9.09 11.77
N ILE A 17 -8.90 8.23 11.01
CA ILE A 17 -8.46 6.84 10.81
C ILE A 17 -7.07 6.75 10.17
N PHE A 18 -6.72 7.67 9.26
CA PHE A 18 -5.39 7.67 8.65
C PHE A 18 -4.28 8.04 9.64
N ILE A 19 -4.56 8.92 10.61
CA ILE A 19 -3.61 9.28 11.66
C ILE A 19 -3.32 8.05 12.52
N LYS A 20 -4.32 7.20 12.81
CA LYS A 20 -4.08 5.94 13.55
C LYS A 20 -3.14 5.00 12.80
N THR A 21 -3.29 4.87 11.49
CA THR A 21 -2.36 4.10 10.66
C THR A 21 -0.95 4.70 10.73
N LEU A 22 -0.83 6.02 10.61
CA LEU A 22 0.45 6.72 10.71
C LEU A 22 1.09 6.58 12.09
N GLU A 23 0.33 6.59 13.18
CA GLU A 23 0.85 6.41 14.55
C GLU A 23 1.52 5.05 14.76
N VAL A 24 1.07 4.00 14.06
CA VAL A 24 1.76 2.69 14.08
C VAL A 24 3.06 2.78 13.29
N ILE A 25 3.02 3.32 12.07
CA ILE A 25 4.20 3.44 11.19
C ILE A 25 5.27 4.35 11.81
N GLU A 26 4.86 5.43 12.48
CA GLU A 26 5.72 6.39 13.16
C GLU A 26 6.62 5.73 14.20
N LYS A 27 6.13 4.69 14.89
CA LYS A 27 6.89 3.96 15.92
C LYS A 27 7.93 3.01 15.36
N VAL A 28 7.78 2.57 14.10
CA VAL A 28 8.71 1.61 13.48
C VAL A 28 10.05 2.28 13.20
N GLU A 29 11.09 1.94 13.96
CA GLU A 29 12.43 2.55 13.85
C GLU A 29 13.06 2.43 12.46
N LYS A 30 12.75 1.35 11.74
CA LYS A 30 13.26 1.09 10.38
C LYS A 30 12.66 2.05 9.35
N VAL A 31 11.49 2.62 9.61
CA VAL A 31 10.88 3.63 8.74
C VAL A 31 11.57 4.97 8.96
N LYS A 32 12.21 5.49 7.90
CA LYS A 32 12.97 6.76 7.92
C LYS A 32 12.23 7.94 7.30
N GLY A 33 11.15 7.67 6.58
CA GLY A 33 10.33 8.68 5.94
C GLY A 33 8.98 8.11 5.54
N ILE A 34 7.97 8.97 5.53
CA ILE A 34 6.61 8.67 5.11
C ILE A 34 6.20 9.69 4.06
N ILE A 35 5.69 9.21 2.94
CA ILE A 35 5.02 10.03 1.94
C ILE A 35 3.54 9.72 2.03
N VAL A 36 2.71 10.73 2.26
CA VAL A 36 1.25 10.56 2.30
C VAL A 36 0.67 11.02 0.97
N VAL A 37 -0.14 10.18 0.35
CA VAL A 37 -0.85 10.52 -0.88
C VAL A 37 -2.31 10.81 -0.56
N THR A 38 -2.83 11.95 -1.02
CA THR A 38 -4.22 12.36 -0.81
C THR A 38 -4.70 13.21 -1.99
N ASN A 39 -6.00 13.46 -2.11
CA ASN A 39 -6.49 14.45 -3.10
C ASN A 39 -5.89 15.82 -2.82
N GLU A 40 -5.61 16.57 -3.88
CA GLU A 40 -4.94 17.87 -3.83
C GLU A 40 -5.60 18.86 -2.85
N GLU A 41 -6.93 18.90 -2.83
CA GLU A 41 -7.73 19.76 -1.92
C GLU A 41 -7.51 19.45 -0.43
N TYR A 42 -7.00 18.26 -0.07
CA TYR A 42 -6.79 17.85 1.31
C TYR A 42 -5.33 17.89 1.75
N ILE A 43 -4.37 18.28 0.90
CA ILE A 43 -2.95 18.27 1.24
C ILE A 43 -2.69 19.09 2.51
N LEU A 44 -3.11 20.36 2.53
CA LEU A 44 -2.92 21.25 3.69
C LEU A 44 -3.57 20.68 4.95
N LYS A 45 -4.80 20.16 4.83
CA LYS A 45 -5.52 19.53 5.95
C LYS A 45 -4.77 18.31 6.50
N VAL A 46 -4.21 17.47 5.63
CA VAL A 46 -3.43 16.29 6.03
C VAL A 46 -2.14 16.72 6.74
N GLU A 47 -1.43 17.70 6.22
CA GLU A 47 -0.22 18.26 6.86
C GLU A 47 -0.52 18.82 8.26
N GLU A 48 -1.58 19.61 8.39
CA GLU A 48 -2.04 20.16 9.67
C GLU A 48 -2.39 19.06 10.68
N LEU A 49 -3.08 18.01 10.24
CA LEU A 49 -3.43 16.88 11.09
C LEU A 49 -2.20 16.08 11.52
N CYS A 50 -1.28 15.79 10.59
CA CYS A 50 0.00 15.14 10.91
C CYS A 50 0.78 15.94 11.96
N LYS A 51 0.86 17.27 11.82
CA LYS A 51 1.50 18.15 12.80
C LYS A 51 0.77 18.13 14.14
N LYS A 52 -0.56 18.26 14.13
CA LYS A 52 -1.41 18.24 15.34
C LYS A 52 -1.25 16.96 16.16
N PHE A 53 -1.09 15.82 15.48
CA PHE A 53 -0.95 14.51 16.13
C PHE A 53 0.51 14.04 16.27
N GLY A 54 1.49 14.89 15.94
CA GLY A 54 2.90 14.62 16.20
C GLY A 54 3.51 13.53 15.30
N ILE A 55 3.04 13.39 14.06
CA ILE A 55 3.67 12.48 13.08
C ILE A 55 4.91 13.18 12.52
N THR A 56 6.10 12.77 12.94
CA THR A 56 7.36 13.48 12.64
C THR A 56 8.10 12.92 11.44
N LYS A 57 7.82 11.68 11.02
CA LYS A 57 8.48 11.04 9.87
C LYS A 57 7.89 11.44 8.51
N ILE A 58 6.84 12.26 8.46
CA ILE A 58 6.32 12.78 7.19
C ILE A 58 7.41 13.57 6.47
N LYS A 59 7.72 13.17 5.23
CA LYS A 59 8.65 13.87 4.33
C LYS A 59 7.92 14.75 3.34
N GLU A 60 6.78 14.27 2.84
CA GLU A 60 5.98 14.98 1.85
C GLU A 60 4.52 14.50 1.92
N VAL A 61 3.58 15.40 1.62
CA VAL A 61 2.20 15.07 1.30
C VAL A 61 1.98 15.41 -0.17
N VAL A 62 1.67 14.42 -0.99
CA VAL A 62 1.59 14.56 -2.45
C VAL A 62 0.18 14.36 -2.97
N ALA A 63 -0.12 15.03 -4.08
CA ALA A 63 -1.38 14.85 -4.78
C ALA A 63 -1.47 13.44 -5.40
N GLY A 64 -2.60 12.78 -5.16
CA GLY A 64 -2.98 11.55 -5.84
C GLY A 64 -3.26 11.77 -7.33
N GLY A 65 -3.31 10.66 -8.06
CA GLY A 65 -3.72 10.64 -9.46
C GLY A 65 -5.17 10.16 -9.61
N LYS A 66 -5.56 9.84 -10.84
CA LYS A 66 -6.91 9.36 -11.16
C LYS A 66 -7.17 7.99 -10.51
N GLU A 67 -6.20 7.09 -10.60
CA GLU A 67 -6.26 5.74 -10.04
C GLU A 67 -5.28 5.57 -8.86
N ARG A 68 -5.43 4.46 -8.11
CA ARG A 68 -4.48 4.07 -7.05
C ARG A 68 -3.05 3.98 -7.59
N GLN A 69 -2.89 3.38 -8.77
CA GLN A 69 -1.59 3.22 -9.42
C GLN A 69 -0.94 4.59 -9.75
N ASP A 70 -1.70 5.55 -10.27
CA ASP A 70 -1.19 6.90 -10.55
C ASP A 70 -0.75 7.63 -9.28
N SER A 71 -1.54 7.46 -8.21
CA SER A 71 -1.26 8.02 -6.89
C SER A 71 0.06 7.52 -6.33
N ILE A 72 0.33 6.21 -6.45
CA ILE A 72 1.58 5.61 -6.00
C ILE A 72 2.73 6.01 -6.91
N TYR A 73 2.53 6.06 -8.23
CA TYR A 73 3.54 6.55 -9.18
C TYR A 73 4.03 7.96 -8.81
N ASN A 74 3.11 8.87 -8.46
CA ASN A 74 3.46 10.22 -8.00
C ASN A 74 4.30 10.22 -6.73
N ALA A 75 4.03 9.32 -5.79
CA ALA A 75 4.83 9.17 -4.58
C ALA A 75 6.22 8.58 -4.89
N LEU A 76 6.30 7.57 -5.76
CA LEU A 76 7.56 6.93 -6.12
C LEU A 76 8.55 7.90 -6.79
N LEU A 77 8.06 8.92 -7.53
CA LEU A 77 8.88 10.00 -8.08
C LEU A 77 9.67 10.78 -7.00
N LYS A 78 9.23 10.73 -5.75
CA LYS A 78 9.85 11.43 -4.61
C LYS A 78 10.74 10.52 -3.77
N VAL A 79 10.70 9.21 -4.00
CA VAL A 79 11.45 8.25 -3.21
C VAL A 79 12.92 8.22 -3.67
N PRO A 80 13.90 8.24 -2.75
CA PRO A 80 15.30 8.07 -3.10
C PRO A 80 15.58 6.69 -3.70
N LYS A 81 16.52 6.63 -4.64
CA LYS A 81 17.04 5.36 -5.18
C LYS A 81 17.73 4.53 -4.10
N ASN A 82 17.86 3.22 -4.33
CA ASN A 82 18.50 2.25 -3.43
C ASN A 82 17.90 2.23 -2.03
N THR A 83 16.56 2.27 -1.94
CA THR A 83 15.81 2.20 -0.69
C THR A 83 14.83 1.02 -0.68
N ILE A 84 14.28 0.73 0.50
CA ILE A 84 13.19 -0.22 0.66
C ILE A 84 11.89 0.58 0.81
N ILE A 85 10.88 0.23 0.02
CA ILE A 85 9.60 0.94 -0.05
C ILE A 85 8.52 0.05 0.54
N GLY A 86 7.80 0.53 1.55
CA GLY A 86 6.58 -0.10 2.04
C GLY A 86 5.36 0.68 1.56
N VAL A 87 4.48 0.03 0.80
CA VAL A 87 3.19 0.60 0.40
C VAL A 87 2.11 0.17 1.39
N GLN A 88 1.44 1.14 2.01
CA GLN A 88 0.44 0.91 3.03
C GLN A 88 -0.86 1.66 2.73
N ASP A 89 -2.01 0.98 2.83
CA ASP A 89 -3.30 1.64 2.73
C ASP A 89 -3.56 2.50 3.97
N GLY A 90 -3.84 3.78 3.77
CA GLY A 90 -4.02 4.75 4.85
C GLY A 90 -5.20 4.48 5.79
N VAL A 91 -6.22 3.74 5.36
CA VAL A 91 -7.45 3.48 6.14
C VAL A 91 -7.47 2.12 6.85
N ARG A 92 -6.29 1.54 7.14
CA ARG A 92 -6.13 0.28 7.88
C ARG A 92 -5.47 0.51 9.25
N PRO A 93 -6.22 1.04 10.24
CA PRO A 93 -5.66 1.53 11.50
C PRO A 93 -5.21 0.42 12.47
N PHE A 94 -5.42 -0.85 12.12
CA PHE A 94 -5.09 -2.01 12.94
C PHE A 94 -3.89 -2.80 12.40
N ILE A 95 -3.11 -2.19 11.50
CA ILE A 95 -1.78 -2.70 11.17
C ILE A 95 -0.95 -2.82 12.46
N GLU A 96 -0.16 -3.88 12.56
CA GLU A 96 0.78 -4.10 13.65
C GLU A 96 2.22 -3.84 13.16
N GLU A 97 3.04 -3.25 14.02
CA GLU A 97 4.44 -2.91 13.72
C GLU A 97 5.25 -4.13 13.23
N ARG A 98 4.98 -5.31 13.79
CA ARG A 98 5.64 -6.56 13.43
C ARG A 98 5.53 -6.90 11.95
N TYR A 99 4.40 -6.60 11.28
CA TYR A 99 4.25 -6.91 9.86
C TYR A 99 5.18 -6.07 8.99
N ILE A 100 5.47 -4.83 9.39
CA ILE A 100 6.43 -3.96 8.71
C ILE A 100 7.86 -4.46 8.99
N VAL A 101 8.17 -4.74 10.26
CA VAL A 101 9.50 -5.15 10.71
C VAL A 101 9.90 -6.51 10.12
N GLU A 102 9.07 -7.53 10.25
CA GLU A 102 9.34 -8.89 9.76
C GLU A 102 9.44 -8.91 8.23
N SER A 103 8.57 -8.18 7.52
CA SER A 103 8.64 -8.10 6.05
C SER A 103 9.92 -7.41 5.57
N TYR A 104 10.33 -6.34 6.25
CA TYR A 104 11.59 -5.68 5.96
C TYR A 104 12.79 -6.61 6.24
N ASP A 105 12.82 -7.23 7.43
CA ASP A 105 13.94 -8.06 7.85
C ASP A 105 14.08 -9.29 6.93
N LYS A 106 12.97 -9.88 6.49
CA LYS A 106 12.97 -10.97 5.51
C LYS A 106 13.51 -10.53 4.16
N LEU A 107 13.06 -9.38 3.64
CA LEU A 107 13.56 -8.84 2.37
C LEU A 107 15.07 -8.53 2.43
N MET A 108 15.57 -8.08 3.59
CA MET A 108 16.98 -7.83 3.80
C MET A 108 17.80 -9.11 3.93
N ALA A 109 17.24 -10.16 4.54
CA ALA A 109 17.89 -11.45 4.71
C ALA A 109 17.98 -12.28 3.41
N GLU A 110 17.09 -12.02 2.44
CA GLU A 110 17.00 -12.76 1.18
C GLU A 110 17.25 -11.83 -0.03
N PRO A 111 18.51 -11.63 -0.47
CA PRO A 111 18.86 -10.68 -1.53
C PRO A 111 18.20 -10.95 -2.89
N LYS A 112 17.75 -12.19 -3.12
CA LYS A 112 17.09 -12.61 -4.36
C LYS A 112 15.59 -12.26 -4.39
N LEU A 113 15.00 -11.85 -3.28
CA LEU A 113 13.61 -11.42 -3.25
C LEU A 113 13.50 -9.96 -3.69
N ASP A 114 12.54 -9.70 -4.56
CA ASP A 114 12.18 -8.37 -5.05
C ASP A 114 11.21 -7.65 -4.12
N GLY A 115 10.35 -8.41 -3.43
CA GLY A 115 9.47 -7.89 -2.41
C GLY A 115 8.85 -8.95 -1.51
N ILE A 116 8.12 -8.48 -0.51
CA ILE A 116 7.36 -9.25 0.47
C ILE A 116 5.93 -8.70 0.50
N VAL A 117 4.98 -9.60 0.29
CA VAL A 117 3.54 -9.32 0.37
C VAL A 117 2.99 -9.97 1.61
N VAL A 118 2.38 -9.16 2.50
CA VAL A 118 1.60 -9.72 3.60
C VAL A 118 0.22 -10.12 3.12
N GLY A 119 -0.40 -11.07 3.80
CA GLY A 119 -1.77 -11.47 3.48
C GLY A 119 -2.31 -12.48 4.47
N VAL A 120 -3.49 -12.99 4.18
CA VAL A 120 -4.16 -14.00 4.99
C VAL A 120 -4.68 -15.14 4.13
N PRO A 121 -4.68 -16.39 4.62
CA PRO A 121 -5.31 -17.49 3.92
C PRO A 121 -6.78 -17.17 3.67
N VAL A 122 -7.26 -17.45 2.46
CA VAL A 122 -8.67 -17.25 2.14
C VAL A 122 -9.50 -18.23 2.98
N LYS A 123 -10.57 -17.73 3.62
CA LYS A 123 -11.51 -18.56 4.42
C LYS A 123 -12.75 -18.96 3.62
N ASP A 124 -13.21 -18.09 2.74
CA ASP A 124 -14.39 -18.35 1.94
C ASP A 124 -14.09 -19.29 0.76
N THR A 125 -15.12 -19.96 0.24
CA THR A 125 -14.97 -20.72 -1.00
C THR A 125 -15.01 -19.76 -2.18
N ILE A 126 -13.92 -19.65 -2.93
CA ILE A 126 -13.85 -18.80 -4.13
C ILE A 126 -14.34 -19.58 -5.34
N LYS A 127 -15.19 -18.94 -6.16
CA LYS A 127 -15.63 -19.46 -7.46
C LYS A 127 -15.03 -18.61 -8.56
N VAL A 128 -14.33 -19.24 -9.50
CA VAL A 128 -13.95 -18.59 -10.75
C VAL A 128 -15.16 -18.62 -11.66
N ILE A 129 -15.66 -17.44 -12.01
CA ILE A 129 -16.83 -17.28 -12.86
C ILE A 129 -16.37 -17.11 -14.31
N GLY A 130 -16.95 -17.89 -15.22
CA GLY A 130 -16.75 -17.78 -16.66
C GLY A 130 -17.83 -16.93 -17.33
N GLU A 131 -18.02 -17.14 -18.63
CA GLU A 131 -19.05 -16.46 -19.41
C GLU A 131 -20.47 -16.70 -18.84
N ASN A 132 -21.35 -15.71 -19.03
CA ASN A 132 -22.75 -15.77 -18.59
C ASN A 132 -22.95 -16.04 -17.09
N ARG A 133 -21.98 -15.61 -16.25
CA ARG A 133 -21.97 -15.80 -14.79
C ARG A 133 -22.03 -17.26 -14.33
N LYS A 134 -21.63 -18.22 -15.18
CA LYS A 134 -21.56 -19.63 -14.81
C LYS A 134 -20.26 -19.93 -14.07
N ILE A 135 -20.33 -20.82 -13.07
CA ILE A 135 -19.13 -21.28 -12.36
C ILE A 135 -18.25 -22.07 -13.32
N LYS A 136 -17.01 -21.63 -13.52
CA LYS A 136 -15.99 -22.32 -14.33
C LYS A 136 -15.21 -23.32 -13.49
N THR A 137 -14.72 -22.91 -12.33
CA THR A 137 -13.99 -23.78 -11.40
C THR A 137 -14.06 -23.27 -9.96
N THR A 138 -13.71 -24.13 -9.01
CA THR A 138 -13.50 -23.80 -7.60
C THR A 138 -12.03 -24.12 -7.28
N PRO A 139 -11.14 -23.11 -7.23
CA PRO A 139 -9.74 -23.34 -6.85
C PRO A 139 -9.60 -23.97 -5.46
N ASN A 140 -8.52 -24.72 -5.24
CA ASN A 140 -8.18 -25.19 -3.90
C ASN A 140 -7.87 -23.98 -3.01
N ARG A 141 -8.67 -23.77 -1.97
CA ARG A 141 -8.54 -22.63 -1.06
C ARG A 141 -7.19 -22.58 -0.34
N GLU A 142 -6.53 -23.72 -0.13
CA GLU A 142 -5.22 -23.80 0.50
C GLU A 142 -4.11 -23.15 -0.34
N THR A 143 -4.34 -22.97 -1.64
CA THR A 143 -3.40 -22.28 -2.54
C THR A 143 -3.74 -20.81 -2.72
N LEU A 144 -4.70 -20.25 -1.97
CA LEU A 144 -5.17 -18.88 -2.13
C LEU A 144 -4.83 -18.03 -0.92
N PHE A 145 -4.29 -16.85 -1.21
CA PHE A 145 -3.96 -15.84 -0.23
C PHE A 145 -4.65 -14.53 -0.60
N SER A 146 -5.28 -13.88 0.38
CA SER A 146 -5.78 -12.52 0.21
C SER A 146 -4.65 -11.57 0.55
N ALA A 147 -4.06 -10.95 -0.48
CA ALA A 147 -3.04 -9.93 -0.32
C ALA A 147 -3.57 -8.77 0.54
N GLN A 148 -2.72 -8.26 1.40
CA GLN A 148 -2.97 -7.13 2.29
C GLN A 148 -1.78 -6.16 2.18
N THR A 149 -1.87 -5.05 2.90
CA THR A 149 -0.76 -4.10 3.07
C THR A 149 -0.25 -4.18 4.52
N PRO A 150 1.07 -4.03 4.76
CA PRO A 150 2.05 -3.40 3.86
C PRO A 150 2.64 -4.36 2.82
N GLN A 151 2.85 -3.88 1.60
CA GLN A 151 3.66 -4.59 0.61
C GLN A 151 5.02 -3.91 0.54
N ILE A 152 6.11 -4.67 0.73
CA ILE A 152 7.46 -4.12 0.86
C ILE A 152 8.33 -4.57 -0.32
N PHE A 153 8.94 -3.63 -1.02
CA PHE A 153 9.74 -3.90 -2.21
C PHE A 153 11.07 -3.16 -2.19
N ARG A 154 12.02 -3.63 -3.01
CA ARG A 154 13.19 -2.83 -3.39
C ARG A 154 12.73 -1.66 -4.27
N SER A 155 13.32 -0.49 -4.12
CA SER A 155 12.89 0.70 -4.87
C SER A 155 13.05 0.53 -6.38
N GLU A 156 14.09 -0.18 -6.82
CA GLU A 156 14.42 -0.36 -8.23
C GLU A 156 13.32 -1.14 -8.95
N ILE A 157 12.95 -2.31 -8.42
CA ILE A 157 11.95 -3.19 -9.04
C ILE A 157 10.55 -2.59 -8.99
N LEU A 158 10.20 -1.92 -7.89
CA LEU A 158 8.91 -1.25 -7.76
C LEU A 158 8.81 -0.05 -8.72
N TRP A 159 9.88 0.71 -8.88
CA TRP A 159 9.91 1.81 -9.84
C TRP A 159 9.78 1.31 -11.29
N GLU A 160 10.54 0.28 -11.64
CA GLU A 160 10.54 -0.29 -12.99
C GLU A 160 9.18 -0.87 -13.35
N SER A 161 8.53 -1.61 -12.44
CA SER A 161 7.21 -2.20 -12.69
C SER A 161 6.14 -1.14 -12.95
N TYR A 162 6.15 -0.06 -12.17
CA TYR A 162 5.25 1.07 -12.35
C TYR A 162 5.49 1.83 -13.65
N LYS A 163 6.77 2.02 -14.01
CA LYS A 163 7.15 2.67 -15.27
C LYS A 163 6.66 1.84 -16.46
N GLN A 164 6.93 0.55 -16.48
CA GLN A 164 6.51 -0.34 -17.56
C GLN A 164 4.98 -0.44 -17.65
N ALA A 165 4.29 -0.56 -16.52
CA ALA A 165 2.83 -0.57 -16.50
C ALA A 165 2.22 0.70 -17.10
N LYS A 166 2.83 1.87 -16.83
CA LYS A 166 2.41 3.15 -17.43
C LYS A 166 2.64 3.19 -18.95
N GLU A 167 3.79 2.72 -19.42
CA GLU A 167 4.11 2.63 -20.85
C GLU A 167 3.15 1.68 -21.59
N ASP A 168 2.85 0.53 -20.99
CA ASP A 168 1.95 -0.49 -21.52
C ASP A 168 0.46 -0.14 -21.37
N LYS A 169 0.13 0.93 -20.63
CA LYS A 169 -1.24 1.27 -20.19
C LYS A 169 -1.92 0.12 -19.43
N PHE A 170 -1.13 -0.63 -18.67
CA PHE A 170 -1.60 -1.71 -17.82
C PHE A 170 -1.99 -1.19 -16.44
N ILE A 171 -3.09 -1.73 -15.88
CA ILE A 171 -3.57 -1.42 -14.53
C ILE A 171 -3.47 -2.68 -13.68
N GLY A 172 -2.58 -2.64 -12.69
CA GLY A 172 -2.45 -3.69 -11.68
C GLY A 172 -3.56 -3.66 -10.65
N THR A 173 -3.81 -4.79 -10.00
CA THR A 173 -4.77 -4.89 -8.89
C THR A 173 -4.17 -4.40 -7.57
N ASP A 174 -2.86 -4.53 -7.43
CA ASP A 174 -2.04 -4.10 -6.30
C ASP A 174 -0.58 -3.94 -6.75
N ASP A 175 0.31 -3.62 -5.82
CA ASP A 175 1.71 -3.28 -6.13
C ASP A 175 2.50 -4.54 -6.54
N SER A 176 2.22 -5.68 -5.90
CA SER A 176 2.86 -6.96 -6.26
C SER A 176 2.48 -7.43 -7.65
N SER A 177 1.22 -7.26 -8.09
CA SER A 177 0.81 -7.64 -9.45
C SER A 177 1.61 -6.92 -10.54
N LEU A 178 2.10 -5.71 -10.26
CA LEU A 178 2.98 -4.97 -11.18
C LEU A 178 4.39 -5.56 -11.20
N VAL A 179 4.93 -5.91 -10.03
CA VAL A 179 6.25 -6.52 -9.89
C VAL A 179 6.27 -7.94 -10.50
N GLU A 180 5.27 -8.76 -10.20
CA GLU A 180 5.09 -10.11 -10.77
C GLU A 180 5.05 -10.07 -12.31
N ARG A 181 4.41 -9.04 -12.88
CA ARG A 181 4.30 -8.85 -14.33
C ARG A 181 5.67 -8.71 -15.02
N ILE A 182 6.66 -8.16 -14.33
CA ILE A 182 8.01 -7.94 -14.87
C ILE A 182 8.99 -9.05 -14.47
N GLY A 183 8.49 -10.11 -13.82
CA GLY A 183 9.26 -11.30 -13.45
C GLY A 183 9.84 -11.29 -12.04
N GLY A 184 9.41 -10.37 -11.17
CA GLY A 184 9.77 -10.35 -9.75
C GLY A 184 8.89 -11.22 -8.86
#